data_AF-A0A960NQP0-F1
#
_entry.id   AF-A0A960NQP0-F1
#
_cell.length_a   1.000
_cell.length_b   1.000
_cell.length_c   1.000
_cell.angle_alpha   90.00
_cell.angle_beta   90.00
_cell.angle_gamma   90.00
#
_symmetry.space_group_name_H-M   'P 1'
#
loop_
_entity.id
_entity.type
_entity.pdbx_description
1 polymer ?
#
loop_
_entity_poly.entity_id
_entity_poly.type
_entity_poly.pdbx_seq_one_letter_code
_entity_poly.pdbx_strand_id
1 'polypeptide(L)'
;MLPRFKPQQVSEHDGKIEVVGSVSSDNFRGQVWLGAKWIGYIGRVGEAPIEGRWFPVGSQWKFVSEDRQALAFKKEEELCLYDGYWGERALIVLAPLSWKKEEFVPTKQWDHEHCGICWATIAASTSMTSFLSSERDIVCPDCYQKYVTARSLAFIEEGPIQPPQTTPGSSAPLRV
;
A
#
# COMPACT_ATOMS: atom_id res chain seq x y z
N MET A 1 -12.60 8.99 5.25
CA MET A 1 -12.56 7.70 6.00
C MET A 1 -12.47 6.57 5.00
N LEU A 2 -11.52 5.66 5.20
CA LEU A 2 -11.33 4.50 4.33
C LEU A 2 -12.57 3.60 4.28
N PRO A 3 -12.83 2.93 3.14
CA PRO A 3 -13.84 1.89 3.07
C PRO A 3 -13.60 0.79 4.11
N ARG A 4 -14.70 0.22 4.61
CA ARG A 4 -14.69 -0.85 5.61
C ARG A 4 -15.29 -2.12 5.03
N PHE A 5 -14.78 -3.25 5.47
CA PHE A 5 -15.37 -4.56 5.21
C PHE A 5 -15.81 -5.18 6.52
N LYS A 6 -17.03 -5.71 6.54
CA LYS A 6 -17.62 -6.36 7.71
C LYS A 6 -17.92 -7.83 7.40
N PRO A 7 -17.10 -8.78 7.90
CA PRO A 7 -17.32 -10.21 7.68
C PRO A 7 -18.65 -10.68 8.26
N GLN A 8 -19.40 -11.48 7.50
CA GLN A 8 -20.67 -12.08 7.93
C GLN A 8 -20.60 -13.61 7.89
N GLN A 9 -19.85 -14.14 6.94
CA GLN A 9 -19.54 -15.55 6.80
C GLN A 9 -18.05 -15.75 6.53
N VAL A 10 -17.47 -16.76 7.18
CA VAL A 10 -16.10 -17.20 6.97
C VAL A 10 -16.16 -18.69 6.70
N SER A 11 -15.52 -19.13 5.63
CA SER A 11 -15.44 -20.53 5.24
C SER A 11 -14.05 -20.85 4.69
N GLU A 12 -13.68 -22.12 4.71
CA GLU A 12 -12.44 -22.60 4.13
C GLU A 12 -12.77 -23.59 2.99
N HIS A 13 -12.15 -23.40 1.83
CA HIS A 13 -12.29 -24.27 0.67
C HIS A 13 -10.93 -24.46 0.01
N ASP A 14 -10.51 -25.71 -0.21
CA ASP A 14 -9.20 -26.07 -0.80
C ASP A 14 -8.00 -25.37 -0.12
N GLY A 15 -8.07 -25.18 1.19
CA GLY A 15 -7.04 -24.49 1.98
C GLY A 15 -6.94 -22.98 1.72
N LYS A 16 -7.98 -22.38 1.11
CA LYS A 16 -8.16 -20.92 1.01
C LYS A 16 -9.27 -20.48 1.94
N ILE A 17 -9.06 -19.35 2.60
CA ILE A 17 -10.07 -18.71 3.44
C ILE A 17 -10.90 -17.77 2.58
N GLU A 18 -12.19 -18.01 2.56
CA GLU A 18 -13.20 -17.18 1.92
C GLU A 18 -13.99 -16.43 2.98
N VAL A 19 -14.11 -15.12 2.81
CA VAL A 19 -14.88 -14.25 3.71
C VAL A 19 -15.93 -13.53 2.89
N VAL A 20 -17.20 -13.72 3.22
CA VAL A 20 -18.32 -13.00 2.61
C VAL A 20 -18.84 -11.97 3.62
N GLY A 21 -19.06 -10.75 3.15
CA GLY A 21 -19.47 -9.65 4.00
C GLY A 21 -19.98 -8.44 3.23
N SER A 22 -20.30 -7.39 3.98
CA SER A 22 -20.70 -6.10 3.42
C SER A 22 -19.52 -5.14 3.37
N VAL A 23 -19.53 -4.26 2.36
CA VAL A 23 -18.58 -3.16 2.25
C VAL A 23 -19.32 -1.86 2.51
N SER A 24 -18.71 -0.93 3.25
CA SER A 24 -19.32 0.38 3.52
C SER A 24 -19.39 1.26 2.27
N SER A 25 -18.45 1.05 1.35
CA SER A 25 -18.40 1.68 0.03
C SER A 25 -17.45 0.90 -0.87
N ASP A 26 -17.71 0.92 -2.17
CA ASP A 26 -16.82 0.47 -3.24
C ASP A 26 -16.02 1.62 -3.88
N ASN A 27 -16.20 2.84 -3.36
CA ASN A 27 -15.57 4.06 -3.85
C ASN A 27 -14.88 4.83 -2.72
N PHE A 28 -13.73 5.42 -3.02
CA PHE A 28 -13.07 6.36 -2.12
C PHE A 28 -12.42 7.48 -2.92
N ARG A 29 -12.73 8.73 -2.54
CA ARG A 29 -12.27 9.95 -3.24
C ARG A 29 -12.57 9.95 -4.75
N GLY A 30 -13.73 9.43 -5.13
CA GLY A 30 -14.18 9.37 -6.52
C GLY A 30 -13.48 8.30 -7.36
N GLN A 31 -12.73 7.39 -6.74
CA GLN A 31 -12.10 6.25 -7.39
C GLN A 31 -12.76 4.95 -6.93
N VAL A 32 -12.95 4.03 -7.88
CA VAL A 32 -13.42 2.68 -7.59
C VAL A 32 -12.29 1.92 -6.89
N TRP A 33 -12.57 1.38 -5.71
CA TRP A 33 -11.62 0.62 -4.88
C TRP A 33 -11.88 -0.88 -4.93
N LEU A 34 -13.08 -1.29 -5.37
CA LEU A 34 -13.46 -2.68 -5.51
C LEU A 34 -13.97 -2.98 -6.91
N GLY A 35 -13.36 -3.99 -7.52
CA GLY A 35 -13.82 -4.56 -8.78
C GLY A 35 -13.78 -6.08 -8.74
N ALA A 36 -14.55 -6.71 -9.63
CA ALA A 36 -14.57 -8.15 -9.73
C ALA A 36 -13.19 -8.70 -10.11
N LYS A 37 -12.70 -9.66 -9.32
CA LYS A 37 -11.37 -10.32 -9.41
C LYS A 37 -10.18 -9.40 -9.14
N TRP A 38 -10.41 -8.17 -8.67
CA TRP A 38 -9.33 -7.25 -8.32
C TRP A 38 -8.54 -7.76 -7.12
N ILE A 39 -7.23 -7.50 -7.15
CA ILE A 39 -6.36 -7.66 -5.99
C ILE A 39 -6.65 -6.50 -5.04
N GLY A 40 -6.77 -6.82 -3.75
CA GLY A 40 -6.91 -5.81 -2.70
C GLY A 40 -6.53 -6.40 -1.36
N TYR A 41 -6.62 -5.56 -0.34
CA TYR A 41 -6.14 -5.90 0.98
C TYR A 41 -7.19 -5.61 2.05
N ILE A 42 -7.23 -6.44 3.10
CA ILE A 42 -8.03 -6.19 4.30
C ILE A 42 -7.20 -6.37 5.56
N GLY A 43 -7.43 -5.56 6.58
CA GLY A 43 -6.69 -5.71 7.83
C GLY A 43 -7.29 -4.91 8.99
N ARG A 44 -6.85 -5.22 10.20
CA ARG A 44 -7.16 -4.39 11.37
C ARG A 44 -6.31 -3.13 11.35
N VAL A 45 -6.79 -2.11 12.07
CA VAL A 45 -6.05 -0.86 12.24
C VAL A 45 -4.72 -1.16 12.92
N GLY A 46 -3.61 -0.76 12.28
CA GLY A 46 -2.26 -0.93 12.81
C GLY A 46 -1.60 -2.30 12.57
N GLU A 47 -2.33 -3.24 11.97
CA GLU A 47 -1.84 -4.58 11.62
C GLU A 47 -1.50 -4.68 10.13
N ALA A 48 -0.56 -5.56 9.77
CA ALA A 48 -0.27 -5.87 8.38
C ALA A 48 -1.55 -6.36 7.69
N PRO A 49 -1.96 -5.75 6.56
CA PRO A 49 -3.16 -6.19 5.88
C PRO A 49 -2.87 -7.46 5.07
N ILE A 50 -3.90 -8.27 4.87
CA ILE A 50 -3.85 -9.51 4.10
C ILE A 50 -4.23 -9.21 2.66
N GLU A 51 -3.43 -9.72 1.73
CA GLU A 51 -3.72 -9.70 0.30
C GLU A 51 -4.73 -10.78 -0.10
N GLY A 52 -5.62 -10.44 -1.01
CA GLY A 52 -6.49 -11.42 -1.64
C GLY A 52 -7.23 -10.85 -2.83
N ARG A 53 -8.26 -11.59 -3.26
CA ARG A 53 -9.08 -11.23 -4.42
C ARG A 53 -10.53 -11.03 -4.04
N TRP A 54 -11.13 -10.00 -4.65
CA TRP A 54 -12.51 -9.62 -4.44
C TRP A 54 -13.44 -10.18 -5.51
N PHE A 55 -14.63 -10.63 -5.10
CA PHE A 55 -15.67 -11.13 -5.99
C PHE A 55 -17.03 -10.60 -5.55
N PRO A 56 -17.87 -10.07 -6.45
CA PRO A 56 -19.23 -9.71 -6.11
C PRO A 56 -20.07 -10.98 -5.87
N VAL A 57 -20.91 -10.97 -4.84
CA VAL A 57 -21.85 -12.06 -4.51
C VAL A 57 -23.20 -11.46 -4.12
N GLY A 58 -24.11 -11.34 -5.08
CA GLY A 58 -25.38 -10.64 -4.86
C GLY A 58 -25.15 -9.18 -4.49
N SER A 59 -25.64 -8.76 -3.33
CA SER A 59 -25.40 -7.42 -2.74
C SER A 59 -24.17 -7.34 -1.82
N GLN A 60 -23.42 -8.44 -1.70
CA GLN A 60 -22.27 -8.59 -0.83
C GLN A 60 -20.97 -8.73 -1.63
N TRP A 61 -19.85 -8.75 -0.92
CA TRP A 61 -18.53 -9.05 -1.47
C TRP A 61 -17.93 -10.26 -0.80
N LYS A 62 -17.26 -11.08 -1.61
CA LYS A 62 -16.41 -12.17 -1.17
C LYS A 62 -14.95 -11.78 -1.33
N PHE A 63 -14.18 -11.92 -0.26
CA PHE A 63 -12.73 -11.84 -0.25
C PHE A 63 -12.16 -13.25 -0.15
N VAL A 64 -11.20 -13.58 -1.02
CA VAL A 64 -10.48 -14.86 -0.98
C VAL A 64 -9.02 -14.56 -0.73
N SER A 65 -8.51 -14.97 0.44
CA SER A 65 -7.09 -14.83 0.80
C SER A 65 -6.24 -15.75 -0.07
N GLU A 66 -5.14 -15.22 -0.61
CA GLU A 66 -4.13 -16.05 -1.29
C GLU A 66 -3.10 -16.63 -0.30
N ASP A 67 -3.02 -16.07 0.92
CA ASP A 67 -2.21 -16.60 2.02
C ASP A 67 -3.04 -17.55 2.91
N ARG A 68 -2.45 -18.69 3.26
CA ARG A 68 -3.02 -19.71 4.16
C ARG A 68 -2.96 -19.30 5.63
N GLN A 69 -2.18 -18.27 5.99
CA GLN A 69 -2.15 -17.74 7.36
C GLN A 69 -3.26 -16.73 7.63
N ALA A 70 -4.41 -16.83 6.95
CA ALA A 70 -5.42 -15.79 7.07
C ALA A 70 -5.90 -15.71 8.53
N LEU A 71 -5.91 -14.47 9.03
CA LEU A 71 -6.45 -14.05 10.31
C LEU A 71 -7.67 -14.89 10.69
N ALA A 72 -7.81 -15.21 11.98
CA ALA A 72 -9.10 -15.64 12.51
C ALA A 72 -10.09 -14.47 12.35
N PHE A 73 -10.75 -14.41 11.19
CA PHE A 73 -11.74 -13.40 10.87
C PHE A 73 -12.91 -13.56 11.83
N LYS A 74 -13.25 -12.47 12.52
CA LYS A 74 -14.37 -12.42 13.44
C LYS A 74 -15.57 -11.84 12.71
N LYS A 75 -16.71 -12.52 12.82
CA LYS A 75 -17.96 -11.97 12.31
C LYS A 75 -18.23 -10.60 12.93
N GLU A 76 -18.76 -9.71 12.11
CA GLU A 76 -19.13 -8.35 12.46
C GLU A 76 -17.96 -7.43 12.86
N GLU A 77 -16.70 -7.86 12.79
CA GLU A 77 -15.55 -6.98 12.99
C GLU A 77 -15.40 -5.99 11.82
N GLU A 78 -15.01 -4.75 12.10
CA GLU A 78 -14.74 -3.79 11.03
C GLU A 78 -13.28 -3.84 10.63
N LEU A 79 -13.05 -4.27 9.38
CA LEU A 79 -11.73 -4.30 8.77
C LEU A 79 -11.54 -3.09 7.87
N CYS A 80 -10.34 -2.52 7.87
CA CYS A 80 -9.94 -1.58 6.83
C CYS A 80 -9.88 -2.32 5.49
N LEU A 81 -10.42 -1.71 4.44
CA LEU A 81 -10.28 -2.17 3.07
C LEU A 81 -9.33 -1.23 2.33
N TYR A 82 -8.41 -1.82 1.57
CA TYR A 82 -7.50 -1.12 0.68
C TYR A 82 -7.59 -1.75 -0.71
N ASP A 83 -7.50 -0.92 -1.75
CA ASP A 83 -7.31 -1.43 -3.11
C ASP A 83 -5.88 -2.01 -3.27
N GLY A 84 -5.55 -2.53 -4.45
CA GLY A 84 -4.21 -3.04 -4.73
C GLY A 84 -3.12 -1.98 -4.53
N TYR A 85 -3.34 -0.77 -5.04
CA TYR A 85 -2.33 0.29 -5.05
C TYR A 85 -1.97 0.82 -3.66
N TRP A 86 -2.96 1.12 -2.81
CA TRP A 86 -2.74 1.60 -1.46
C TRP A 86 -2.44 0.47 -0.47
N GLY A 87 -2.94 -0.74 -0.74
CA GLY A 87 -2.70 -1.90 0.11
C GLY A 87 -1.25 -2.36 0.09
N GLU A 88 -0.58 -2.35 -1.07
CA GLU A 88 0.88 -2.61 -1.15
C GLU A 88 1.69 -1.65 -0.27
N ARG A 89 1.33 -0.35 -0.29
CA ARG A 89 1.98 0.68 0.55
C ARG A 89 1.67 0.50 2.04
N ALA A 90 0.44 0.12 2.36
CA ALA A 90 0.06 -0.19 3.73
C ALA A 90 0.85 -1.39 4.26
N LEU A 91 1.13 -2.39 3.41
CA LEU A 91 1.95 -3.54 3.76
C LEU A 91 3.38 -3.11 4.10
N ILE A 92 4.02 -2.26 3.29
CA ILE A 92 5.36 -1.70 3.56
C ILE A 92 5.44 -1.05 4.95
N VAL A 93 4.38 -0.35 5.37
CA VAL A 93 4.37 0.41 6.64
C VAL A 93 3.98 -0.45 7.84
N LEU A 94 3.07 -1.40 7.67
CA LEU A 94 2.47 -2.14 8.79
C LEU A 94 3.06 -3.54 8.98
N ALA A 95 3.69 -4.13 7.98
CA ALA A 95 4.37 -5.42 8.13
C ALA A 95 5.56 -5.32 9.11
N PRO A 96 5.89 -6.40 9.83
CA PRO A 96 7.03 -6.46 10.75
C PRO A 96 8.36 -6.61 9.97
N LEU A 97 8.67 -5.64 9.11
CA LEU A 97 9.84 -5.64 8.25
C LEU A 97 11.08 -5.15 9.02
N SER A 98 12.23 -5.77 8.74
CA SER A 98 13.53 -5.32 9.24
C SER A 98 14.15 -4.38 8.23
N TRP A 99 14.46 -3.16 8.64
CA TRP A 99 14.97 -2.12 7.74
C TRP A 99 16.47 -1.89 7.95
N LYS A 100 17.20 -1.83 6.84
CA LYS A 100 18.61 -1.45 6.81
C LYS A 100 18.77 -0.15 6.04
N LYS A 101 19.53 0.79 6.61
CA LYS A 101 19.92 2.02 5.92
C LYS A 101 21.12 1.72 5.01
N GLU A 102 21.04 2.11 3.74
CA GLU A 102 22.10 1.93 2.76
C GLU A 102 22.30 3.17 1.89
N GLU A 103 23.51 3.31 1.35
CA GLU A 103 23.77 4.26 0.27
C GLU A 103 23.21 3.69 -1.03
N PHE A 104 22.35 4.46 -1.68
CA PHE A 104 21.76 4.10 -2.95
C PHE A 104 22.80 4.27 -4.06
N VAL A 105 23.17 3.16 -4.69
CA VAL A 105 24.01 3.14 -5.88
C VAL A 105 23.11 2.91 -7.09
N PRO A 106 22.89 3.91 -7.97
CA PRO A 106 22.08 3.73 -9.17
C PRO A 106 22.71 2.65 -10.05
N THR A 107 22.03 1.52 -10.21
CA THR A 107 22.43 0.52 -11.20
C THR A 107 21.63 0.80 -12.47
N LYS A 108 22.29 0.85 -13.64
CA LYS A 108 21.66 1.20 -14.94
C LYS A 108 20.58 0.19 -15.41
N GLN A 109 20.06 -0.66 -14.54
CA GLN A 109 19.31 -1.87 -14.93
C GLN A 109 17.96 -2.08 -14.21
N TRP A 110 17.43 -1.15 -13.41
CA TRP A 110 16.20 -1.43 -12.66
C TRP A 110 15.19 -0.28 -12.60
N ASP A 111 13.92 -0.66 -12.49
CA ASP A 111 12.72 0.16 -12.26
C ASP A 111 12.41 0.38 -10.76
N HIS A 112 13.18 -0.21 -9.85
CA HIS A 112 13.07 -0.03 -8.39
C HIS A 112 13.86 1.19 -7.86
N GLU A 113 14.13 2.19 -8.69
CA GLU A 113 14.76 3.45 -8.24
C GLU A 113 13.79 4.36 -7.48
N HIS A 114 12.55 3.92 -7.26
CA HIS A 114 11.48 4.70 -6.66
C HIS A 114 11.21 4.28 -5.22
N CYS A 115 10.85 5.24 -4.38
CA CYS A 115 10.32 4.94 -3.06
C CYS A 115 8.97 4.21 -3.17
N GLY A 116 8.82 3.06 -2.52
CA GLY A 116 7.59 2.26 -2.52
C GLY A 116 6.36 2.98 -1.96
N ILE A 117 6.55 4.09 -1.22
CA ILE A 117 5.45 4.90 -0.68
C ILE A 117 5.13 6.10 -1.59
N CYS A 118 6.07 7.04 -1.75
CA CYS A 118 5.83 8.28 -2.49
C CYS A 118 6.18 8.23 -3.99
N TRP A 119 6.76 7.13 -4.46
CA TRP A 119 7.22 6.95 -5.84
C TRP A 119 8.31 7.92 -6.32
N ALA A 120 8.86 8.76 -5.45
CA ALA A 120 9.96 9.64 -5.80
C ALA A 120 11.23 8.83 -6.13
N THR A 121 11.96 9.24 -7.17
CA THR A 121 13.25 8.63 -7.52
C THR A 121 14.26 8.90 -6.40
N ILE A 122 14.84 7.85 -5.84
CA ILE A 122 15.77 7.90 -4.71
C ILE A 122 17.10 8.55 -5.12
N ALA A 123 17.55 8.30 -6.35
CA ALA A 123 18.75 8.96 -6.90
C ALA A 123 18.61 10.49 -7.00
N ALA A 124 17.38 11.01 -7.10
CA ALA A 124 17.09 12.44 -7.10
C ALA A 124 17.00 13.04 -5.69
N SER A 125 17.06 12.21 -4.64
CA SER A 125 17.07 12.68 -3.26
C SER A 125 18.44 13.22 -2.88
N THR A 126 18.47 14.26 -2.05
CA THR A 126 19.67 15.01 -1.67
C THR A 126 20.71 14.19 -0.90
N SER A 127 20.38 12.97 -0.45
CA SER A 127 21.27 12.17 0.39
C SER A 127 21.74 10.86 -0.24
N MET A 128 21.34 10.53 -1.48
CA MET A 128 21.58 9.21 -2.12
C MET A 128 21.45 8.04 -1.12
N THR A 129 20.50 8.12 -0.19
CA THR A 129 20.32 7.15 0.89
C THR A 129 18.94 6.55 0.78
N SER A 130 18.81 5.26 1.05
CA SER A 130 17.54 4.57 1.17
C SER A 130 17.49 3.67 2.39
N PHE A 131 16.27 3.27 2.75
CA PHE A 131 16.01 2.20 3.68
C PHE A 131 15.45 1.03 2.89
N LEU A 132 16.04 -0.16 3.08
CA LEU A 132 15.63 -1.39 2.41
C LEU A 132 15.20 -2.43 3.44
N SER A 133 14.09 -3.12 3.19
CA SER A 133 13.77 -4.38 3.85
C SER A 133 13.86 -5.59 2.92
N SER A 134 13.76 -5.37 1.61
CA SER A 134 13.98 -6.34 0.55
C SER A 134 14.39 -5.61 -0.73
N GLU A 135 14.67 -6.33 -1.82
CA GLU A 135 14.92 -5.73 -3.15
C GLU A 135 13.69 -4.98 -3.70
N ARG A 136 12.49 -5.28 -3.20
CA ARG A 136 11.23 -4.66 -3.64
C ARG A 136 10.74 -3.56 -2.71
N ASP A 137 11.18 -3.59 -1.45
CA ASP A 137 10.72 -2.68 -0.40
C ASP A 137 11.80 -1.65 -0.12
N ILE A 138 11.83 -0.61 -0.94
CA ILE A 138 12.79 0.50 -0.82
C ILE A 138 12.03 1.78 -0.49
N VAL A 139 12.46 2.48 0.57
CA VAL A 139 11.80 3.71 1.05
C VAL A 139 12.82 4.84 1.21
N CYS A 140 12.44 6.06 0.80
CA CYS A 140 13.28 7.24 1.01
C CYS A 140 13.32 7.66 2.50
N PRO A 141 14.34 8.41 2.95
CA PRO A 141 14.46 8.81 4.35
C PRO A 141 13.23 9.54 4.90
N ASP A 142 12.59 10.40 4.09
CA ASP A 142 11.42 11.17 4.51
C ASP A 142 10.22 10.25 4.77
N CYS A 143 9.94 9.31 3.85
CA CYS A 143 8.83 8.37 4.02
C CYS A 143 9.13 7.36 5.14
N TYR A 144 10.39 6.98 5.33
CA TYR A 144 10.78 6.10 6.41
C TYR A 144 10.48 6.76 7.76
N GLN A 145 10.91 8.01 7.95
CA GLN A 145 10.70 8.75 9.19
C GLN A 145 9.22 9.13 9.41
N LYS A 146 8.51 9.50 8.34
CA LYS A 146 7.13 10.00 8.44
C LYS A 146 6.10 8.88 8.58
N TYR A 147 6.29 7.76 7.88
CA TYR A 147 5.28 6.71 7.78
C TYR A 147 5.73 5.39 8.39
N VAL A 148 6.93 4.91 8.07
CA VAL A 148 7.40 3.59 8.52
C VAL A 148 7.64 3.56 10.02
N THR A 149 8.48 4.46 10.55
CA THR A 149 8.76 4.52 11.99
C THR A 149 7.53 4.88 12.81
N ALA A 150 6.63 5.70 12.26
CA ALA A 150 5.38 6.10 12.90
C ALA A 150 4.25 5.06 12.75
N ARG A 151 4.44 4.03 11.92
CA ARG A 151 3.39 3.08 11.51
C ARG A 151 2.10 3.77 11.04
N SER A 152 2.25 4.82 10.23
CA SER A 152 1.17 5.73 9.84
C SER A 152 0.72 5.56 8.39
N LEU A 153 -0.59 5.45 8.17
CA LEU A 153 -1.21 5.39 6.85
C LEU A 153 -1.65 6.76 6.31
N ALA A 154 -1.16 7.87 6.89
CA ALA A 154 -1.56 9.22 6.48
C ALA A 154 -1.34 9.50 4.98
N PHE A 155 -0.38 8.83 4.34
CA PHE A 155 -0.15 8.95 2.89
C PHE A 155 -1.36 8.59 2.02
N ILE A 156 -2.29 7.75 2.50
CA ILE A 156 -3.53 7.41 1.76
C ILE A 156 -4.49 8.60 1.71
N GLU A 157 -4.58 9.33 2.83
CA GLU A 157 -5.44 10.52 2.94
C GLU A 157 -4.81 11.73 2.23
N GLU A 158 -3.47 11.84 2.23
CA GLU A 158 -2.73 12.85 1.45
C GLU A 158 -2.94 12.67 -0.07
N GLY A 159 -3.25 11.44 -0.52
CA GLY A 159 -3.49 11.11 -1.92
C GLY A 159 -2.19 10.83 -2.68
N PRO A 160 -2.24 10.72 -4.02
CA PRO A 160 -1.03 10.47 -4.79
C PRO A 160 -0.02 11.58 -4.51
N ILE A 161 1.08 11.21 -3.84
CA ILE A 161 2.22 12.09 -3.66
C ILE A 161 2.79 12.27 -5.07
N GLN A 162 2.49 13.39 -5.71
CA GLN A 162 3.07 13.69 -7.01
C GLN A 162 4.60 13.68 -6.84
N PRO A 163 5.35 13.14 -7.83
CA PRO A 163 6.79 13.29 -7.81
C PRO A 163 7.10 14.79 -7.67
N PRO A 164 8.13 15.18 -6.89
CA PRO A 164 8.52 16.58 -6.79
C PRO A 164 8.66 17.14 -8.20
N GLN A 165 7.87 18.18 -8.52
CA GLN A 165 8.02 18.84 -9.81
C GLN A 165 9.44 19.36 -9.88
N THR A 166 10.23 18.83 -10.81
CA THR A 166 11.51 19.42 -11.15
C THR A 166 11.19 20.82 -11.64
N THR A 167 11.48 21.82 -10.82
CA THR A 167 11.48 23.21 -11.28
C THR A 167 12.36 23.26 -12.53
N PRO A 168 11.83 23.62 -13.71
CA PRO A 168 12.67 23.85 -14.87
C PRO A 168 13.69 24.90 -14.47
N GLY A 169 14.97 24.58 -14.67
CA GLY A 169 16.08 25.39 -14.21
C GLY A 169 15.86 26.86 -14.52
N SER A 170 16.06 27.68 -13.49
CA SER A 170 16.33 29.11 -13.64
C SER A 170 17.42 29.27 -14.69
N SER A 171 17.01 29.59 -15.91
CA SER A 171 17.90 29.99 -16.97
C SER A 171 18.39 31.37 -16.56
N ALA A 172 19.56 31.42 -15.92
CA ALA A 172 20.28 32.66 -15.79
C ALA A 172 20.46 33.23 -17.21
N PRO A 173 20.12 34.50 -17.47
CA PRO A 173 20.32 35.07 -18.79
C PRO A 173 21.82 35.13 -19.07
N LEU A 174 22.24 34.49 -20.15
CA LEU A 174 23.52 34.77 -20.79
C LEU A 174 23.55 36.26 -21.12
N ARG A 175 24.37 37.01 -20.36
CA ARG A 175 24.75 38.37 -20.74
C ARG A 175 25.61 38.26 -22.00
N VAL A 176 25.08 38.78 -23.10
CA VAL A 176 25.83 39.12 -24.33
C VAL A 176 26.69 40.34 -24.05
#